data_AF-Q9RQ66-F1
#
_entry.id   AF-Q9RQ66-F1
#
_cell.length_a   1.000
_cell.length_b   1.000
_cell.length_c   1.000
_cell.angle_alpha   90.00
_cell.angle_beta   90.00
_cell.angle_gamma   90.00
#
_symmetry.space_group_name_H-M   'P 1'
#
loop_
_entity.id
_entity.type
_entity.pdbx_description
1 polymer ?
#
loop_
_entity_poly.entity_id
_entity_poly.type
_entity_poly.pdbx_seq_one_letter_code
_entity_poly.pdbx_strand_id
1 'polypeptide(L)' 'DAWDTGLMILGFDQAKKIAIKEKLAVCLIKEEKLNLFTWISPQFHIFLKKIF' A
#
# COMPACT_ATOMS: atom_id res chain seq x y z
N ASP A 1 10.71 -2.34 6.89
CA ASP A 1 11.23 -1.26 7.74
C ASP A 1 11.48 0.06 7.01
N ALA A 2 12.54 0.22 6.21
CA ALA A 2 12.84 1.52 5.60
C ALA A 2 11.71 2.05 4.69
N TRP A 3 11.11 1.16 3.89
CA TRP A 3 9.99 1.51 3.02
C TRP A 3 8.72 1.86 3.78
N ASP A 4 8.41 1.16 4.88
CA ASP A 4 7.17 1.38 5.63
C ASP A 4 7.15 2.80 6.21
N THR A 5 8.25 3.20 6.86
CA THR A 5 8.42 4.56 7.38
C THR A 5 8.40 5.61 6.26
N GLY A 6 9.12 5.37 5.17
CA GLY A 6 9.18 6.31 4.04
C GLY A 6 7.81 6.55 3.40
N LEU A 7 7.05 5.48 3.16
CA LEU A 7 5.71 5.57 2.56
C LEU A 7 4.71 6.23 3.51
N MET A 8 4.83 5.99 4.82
CA MET A 8 3.98 6.65 5.81
C MET A 8 4.18 8.18 5.82
N ILE A 9 5.44 8.65 5.74
CA ILE A 9 5.78 10.08 5.70
C ILE A 9 5.27 10.75 4.41
N LEU A 10 5.33 10.04 3.28
CA LEU A 10 4.87 10.56 1.99
C LEU A 10 3.34 10.73 1.92
N GLY A 11 2.59 10.02 2.77
CA GLY A 11 1.14 10.00 2.73
C GLY A 11 0.56 9.17 1.58
N PHE A 12 -0.74 8.90 1.65
CA PHE A 12 -1.40 7.85 0.87
C PHE A 12 -1.24 7.98 -0.65
N ASP A 13 -1.40 9.18 -1.21
CA ASP A 13 -1.36 9.37 -2.67
C ASP A 13 0.05 9.28 -3.25
N GLN A 14 1.04 9.86 -2.58
CA GLN A 14 2.42 9.80 -3.02
C GLN A 14 3.01 8.40 -2.78
N ALA A 15 2.63 7.74 -1.68
CA ALA A 15 2.99 6.35 -1.42
C ALA A 15 2.51 5.41 -2.53
N LYS A 16 1.27 5.55 -3.01
CA LYS A 16 0.77 4.78 -4.17
C LYS A 16 1.62 4.98 -5.41
N LYS A 17 1.99 6.22 -5.75
CA LYS A 17 2.80 6.53 -6.93
C LYS A 17 4.18 5.88 -6.85
N ILE A 18 4.85 5.99 -5.71
CA ILE A 18 6.16 5.36 -5.48
C ILE A 18 6.06 3.84 -5.50
N ALA A 19 5.04 3.27 -4.87
CA ALA A 19 4.81 1.82 -4.88
C ALA A 19 4.63 1.27 -6.30
N ILE A 20 3.90 1.97 -7.16
CA ILE A 20 3.74 1.58 -8.57
C ILE A 20 5.07 1.73 -9.34
N LYS A 21 5.75 2.87 -9.20
CA LYS A 21 6.99 3.18 -9.91
C LYS A 21 8.11 2.18 -9.58
N GLU A 22 8.30 1.90 -8.30
CA GLU A 22 9.37 1.03 -7.79
C GLU A 22 8.93 -0.44 -7.69
N LYS A 23 7.71 -0.77 -8.16
CA LYS A 23 7.13 -2.13 -8.17
C LYS A 23 7.15 -2.79 -6.79
N LEU A 24 6.82 -2.04 -5.75
CA LEU A 24 6.80 -2.53 -4.36
C LEU A 24 5.54 -3.33 -4.08
N ALA A 25 5.66 -4.41 -3.31
CA ALA A 25 4.53 -5.13 -2.74
C ALA A 25 4.11 -4.44 -1.43
N VAL A 26 3.04 -3.64 -1.47
CA VAL A 26 2.57 -2.87 -0.31
C VAL A 26 1.05 -2.95 -0.15
N CYS A 27 0.60 -2.84 1.10
CA CYS A 27 -0.78 -2.64 1.50
C CYS A 27 -0.87 -1.33 2.28
N LEU A 28 -1.68 -0.40 1.81
CA LEU A 28 -1.90 0.91 2.43
C LEU A 28 -3.31 0.97 2.97
N ILE A 29 -3.45 1.42 4.22
CA ILE A 29 -4.73 1.68 4.86
C ILE A 29 -4.74 3.15 5.24
N LYS A 30 -5.78 3.88 4.83
CA LYS A 30 -6.04 5.24 5.31
C LYS A 30 -7.38 5.30 6.02
N GLU A 31 -7.44 6.13 7.03
CA GLU A 31 -8.71 6.55 7.63
C GLU A 31 -9.17 7.85 6.98
N GLU A 32 -10.44 7.91 6.62
CA GLU A 32 -11.07 9.14 6.16
C GLU A 32 -12.45 9.25 6.81
N LYS A 33 -12.58 10.23 7.70
CA LYS A 33 -13.72 10.44 8.60
C LYS A 33 -13.94 9.25 9.55
N LEU A 34 -14.86 8.35 9.20
CA LEU A 34 -15.22 7.16 9.98
C LEU A 34 -15.02 5.87 9.16
N ASN A 35 -14.39 5.97 8.00
CA ASN A 35 -14.20 4.86 7.08
C ASN A 35 -12.72 4.54 6.93
N LEU A 36 -12.40 3.25 6.91
CA LEU A 36 -11.10 2.75 6.54
C LEU A 36 -11.11 2.39 5.05
N PHE A 37 -10.14 2.92 4.31
CA PHE A 37 -9.93 2.62 2.91
C PHE A 37 -8.62 1.86 2.76
N THR A 38 -8.69 0.72 2.09
CA THR A 38 -7.53 -0.12 1.80
C THR A 38 -7.18 -0.03 0.32
N TRP A 39 -5.89 0.01 0.02
CA TRP A 39 -5.36 -0.13 -1.32
C TRP A 39 -4.15 -1.07 -1.28
N ILE A 40 -4.09 -2.00 -2.23
CA ILE A 40 -2.97 -2.93 -2.37
C ILE A 40 -2.33 -2.75 -3.75
N SER A 41 -0.99 -2.81 -3.79
CA SER A 41 -0.27 -2.73 -5.07
C SER A 41 -0.49 -4.00 -5.90
N PRO A 42 -0.32 -3.94 -7.24
CA PRO A 42 -0.39 -5.12 -8.10
C PRO A 42 0.56 -6.23 -7.64
N GLN A 43 1.76 -5.88 -7.19
CA GLN A 43 2.78 -6.83 -6.74
C GLN A 43 2.38 -7.53 -5.43
N PHE A 44 1.61 -6.86 -4.57
CA PHE A 44 1.14 -7.45 -3.31
C PHE A 44 0.18 -8.62 -3.53
N HIS A 45 -0.57 -8.63 -4.64
CA HIS A 45 -1.54 -9.70 -4.93
C HIS A 45 -0.91 -11.09 -5.06
N ILE A 46 0.36 -11.19 -5.45
CA ILE A 46 1.08 -12.47 -5.59
C ILE A 46 1.23 -13.16 -4.21
N PHE A 47 1.29 -12.37 -3.14
CA PHE A 47 1.43 -12.87 -1.78
C PHE A 47 0.08 -13.22 -1.13
N LEU A 48 -1.04 -12.83 -1.75
CA LEU A 48 -2.35 -13.22 -1.26
C LEU A 48 -2.60 -14.69 -1.60
N LYS A 49 -2.74 -15.50 -0.56
CA LYS A 49 -3.16 -16.90 -0.71
C LYS A 49 -4.58 -16.93 -1.26
N LYS A 50 -4.78 -17.51 -2.45
CA LYS A 50 -6.13 -17.93 -2.85
C LYS A 50 -6.53 -19.08 -1.94
N ILE A 51 -7.55 -18.86 -1.13
CA ILE A 51 -8.23 -19.93 -0.40
C ILE A 51 -9.28 -20.48 -1.37
N PHE A 52 -8.86 -21.39 -2.24
CA PHE A 52 -9.71 -22.29 -3.03
C PHE A 52 -8.95 -23.61 -3.23
#